data_AF-A0A4Q9VC06-F1
#
_entry.id   AF-A0A4Q9VC06-F1
#
_cell.length_a   1.000
_cell.length_b   1.000
_cell.length_c   1.000
_cell.angle_alpha   90.00
_cell.angle_beta   90.00
_cell.angle_gamma   90.00
#
_symmetry.space_group_name_H-M   'P 1'
#
loop_
_entity.id
_entity.type
_entity.pdbx_description
1 polymer ?
#
loop_
_entity_poly.entity_id
_entity_poly.type
_entity_poly.pdbx_seq_one_letter_code
_entity_poly.pdbx_strand_id
1 'polypeptide(L)'
;MPDRIAIKRLTASDLTFFESLFRKLGAGNQKAINLNADVFIDRLYPALPSLVATYGDVIPVSMTILGPAAAAKLVLSRAVTKREAYKNWRLNGEFVRDPEGEPGRFDSLAAGDIAVLDFSGDPVPTRLTLLLLAANSPLDKALHDALDAFVSGGRRTMVEISRDALANAAGTTSSTHPIWQIAADREYEAAVEDAALGGIEGASTLTIKKAARPVSAATLAAAKASAEKNGRDGEALAWIQLQKLVADGSIAAAEWSARTNAVAPFDFLVTEVGGNVVHVDAKSTAGEFERRIHISFAELTAASSGPRYDIWRVHGIDDDGAKLRIARDIAPLAQAILTGLDLPVGVAIDGVSIDPTTLTWGVDVVIERPDEPVE
;
A
#
# COMPACT_ATOMS: atom_id res chain seq x y z
N MET A 1 -2.85 -6.81 9.85
CA MET A 1 -1.94 -7.84 10.43
C MET A 1 -0.59 -7.17 10.60
N PRO A 2 0.16 -7.44 11.68
CA PRO A 2 1.48 -6.86 11.86
C PRO A 2 2.42 -7.26 10.72
N ASP A 3 3.27 -6.34 10.29
CA ASP A 3 4.32 -6.63 9.32
C ASP A 3 5.29 -7.67 9.88
N ARG A 4 5.57 -8.74 9.13
CA ARG A 4 6.53 -9.78 9.52
C ARG A 4 7.69 -9.83 8.54
N ILE A 5 8.42 -8.71 8.46
CA ILE A 5 9.52 -8.52 7.53
C ILE A 5 10.84 -8.50 8.28
N ALA A 6 11.84 -9.20 7.74
CA ALA A 6 13.19 -9.14 8.22
C ALA A 6 14.17 -9.05 7.06
N ILE A 7 15.30 -8.40 7.29
CA ILE A 7 16.45 -8.45 6.41
C ILE A 7 17.49 -9.39 7.01
N LYS A 8 18.21 -10.10 6.17
CA LYS A 8 19.24 -11.04 6.56
C LYS A 8 20.48 -10.89 5.67
N ARG A 9 21.62 -10.64 6.31
CA ARG A 9 22.93 -10.78 5.70
C ARG A 9 23.25 -12.27 5.54
N LEU A 10 23.37 -12.73 4.30
CA LEU A 10 23.64 -14.11 3.95
C LEU A 10 25.07 -14.47 4.34
N THR A 11 25.21 -15.54 5.13
CA THR A 11 26.51 -16.14 5.44
C THR A 11 26.87 -17.21 4.41
N ALA A 12 28.13 -17.66 4.37
CA ALA A 12 28.53 -18.76 3.49
C ALA A 12 27.69 -20.05 3.71
N SER A 13 27.24 -20.31 4.94
CA SER A 13 26.36 -21.44 5.25
C SER A 13 24.89 -21.23 4.91
N ASP A 14 24.46 -19.98 4.66
CA ASP A 14 23.13 -19.71 4.13
C ASP A 14 23.10 -19.93 2.62
N LEU A 15 24.19 -19.60 1.92
CA LEU A 15 24.32 -19.76 0.45
C LEU A 15 24.27 -21.21 -0.02
N THR A 16 24.60 -22.16 0.85
CA THR A 16 24.46 -23.60 0.57
C THR A 16 23.00 -24.06 0.42
N PHE A 17 22.03 -23.17 0.65
CA PHE A 17 20.63 -23.37 0.27
C PHE A 17 20.44 -23.49 -1.26
N PHE A 18 21.31 -22.85 -2.05
CA PHE A 18 21.32 -22.91 -3.51
C PHE A 18 22.29 -23.99 -4.01
N GLU A 19 21.85 -24.84 -4.94
CA GLU A 19 22.62 -26.02 -5.36
C GLU A 19 23.96 -25.67 -6.00
N SER A 20 23.98 -24.66 -6.89
CA SER A 20 25.20 -24.26 -7.61
C SER A 20 26.28 -23.77 -6.63
N LEU A 21 25.88 -22.98 -5.63
CA LEU A 21 26.77 -22.46 -4.60
C LEU A 21 27.18 -23.53 -3.59
N PHE A 22 26.28 -24.44 -3.21
CA PHE A 22 26.62 -25.58 -2.35
C PHE A 22 27.78 -26.40 -2.94
N ARG A 23 27.69 -26.72 -4.25
CA ARG A 23 28.71 -27.50 -4.96
C ARG A 23 30.05 -26.76 -5.05
N LYS A 24 30.03 -25.42 -5.16
CA LYS A 24 31.24 -24.58 -5.29
C LYS A 24 31.92 -24.27 -3.97
N LEU A 25 31.15 -23.96 -2.92
CA LEU A 25 31.69 -23.42 -1.66
C LEU A 25 32.28 -24.50 -0.75
N GLY A 26 31.80 -25.75 -0.84
CA GLY A 26 32.22 -26.82 0.08
C GLY A 26 31.95 -26.52 1.57
N ALA A 27 31.09 -25.54 1.85
CA ALA A 27 30.88 -24.95 3.17
C ALA A 27 29.88 -25.77 4.01
N GLY A 28 30.26 -26.98 4.40
CA GLY A 28 29.50 -27.84 5.31
C GLY A 28 28.24 -28.49 4.71
N ASN A 29 27.62 -29.39 5.47
CA ASN A 29 26.47 -30.20 5.02
C ASN A 29 25.10 -29.51 5.23
N GLN A 30 25.08 -28.24 5.61
CA GLN A 30 23.86 -27.50 5.89
C GLN A 30 23.23 -26.99 4.58
N LYS A 31 21.93 -27.26 4.36
CA LYS A 31 21.20 -26.89 3.14
C LYS A 31 20.02 -25.96 3.47
N ALA A 32 20.30 -24.93 4.26
CA ALA A 32 19.24 -24.14 4.89
C ALA A 32 19.71 -22.74 5.25
N ILE A 33 18.79 -21.78 5.15
CA ILE A 33 18.99 -20.41 5.64
C ILE A 33 18.65 -20.38 7.13
N ASN A 34 19.59 -19.90 7.94
CA ASN A 34 19.40 -19.77 9.39
C ASN A 34 18.51 -18.57 9.72
N LEU A 35 17.43 -18.80 10.47
CA LEU A 35 16.54 -17.78 11.00
C LEU A 35 16.92 -17.50 12.45
N ASN A 36 17.35 -16.27 12.72
CA ASN A 36 17.77 -15.84 14.05
C ASN A 36 16.56 -15.87 15.00
N ALA A 37 16.66 -16.62 16.11
CA ALA A 37 15.54 -16.79 17.03
C ALA A 37 15.07 -15.46 17.65
N ASP A 38 16.00 -14.56 17.95
CA ASP A 38 15.74 -13.22 18.50
C ASP A 38 14.97 -12.28 17.55
N VAL A 39 14.87 -12.64 16.27
CA VAL A 39 14.04 -11.93 15.29
C VAL A 39 12.82 -12.78 14.95
N PHE A 40 13.05 -13.99 14.44
CA PHE A 40 11.99 -14.83 13.89
C PHE A 40 10.98 -15.30 14.95
N ILE A 41 11.44 -15.66 16.14
CA ILE A 41 10.57 -16.11 17.23
C ILE A 41 10.17 -14.95 18.09
N ASP A 42 11.14 -14.24 18.67
CA ASP A 42 10.84 -13.27 19.72
C ASP A 42 10.04 -12.07 19.19
N ARG A 43 10.13 -11.76 17.89
CA ARG A 43 9.45 -10.60 17.28
C ARG A 43 8.37 -11.00 16.28
N LEU A 44 8.71 -11.86 15.30
CA LEU A 44 7.78 -12.14 14.20
C LEU A 44 6.71 -13.17 14.57
N TYR A 45 7.08 -14.26 15.25
CA TYR A 45 6.19 -15.38 15.59
C TYR A 45 6.35 -15.84 17.06
N PRO A 46 6.00 -14.99 18.05
CA PRO A 46 6.21 -15.29 19.47
C PRO A 46 5.37 -16.47 19.97
N ALA A 47 4.24 -16.77 19.31
CA ALA A 47 3.40 -17.92 19.64
C ALA A 47 3.95 -19.26 19.10
N LEU A 48 4.91 -19.25 18.18
CA LEU A 48 5.36 -20.47 17.50
C LEU A 48 5.87 -21.57 18.43
N PRO A 49 6.68 -21.27 19.49
CA PRO A 49 7.21 -22.31 20.37
C PRO A 49 6.13 -23.12 21.11
N SER A 50 5.01 -22.50 21.50
CA SER A 50 3.91 -23.22 22.16
C SER A 50 3.07 -24.04 21.18
N LEU A 51 3.13 -23.71 19.90
CA LEU A 51 2.40 -24.38 18.83
C LEU A 51 3.16 -25.57 18.22
N VAL A 52 4.43 -25.78 18.59
CA VAL A 52 5.25 -26.91 18.12
C VAL A 52 4.59 -28.26 18.44
N ALA A 53 3.92 -28.40 19.58
CA ALA A 53 3.20 -29.63 19.92
C ALA A 53 2.04 -29.93 18.95
N THR A 54 1.44 -28.90 18.35
CA THR A 54 0.30 -29.00 17.44
C THR A 54 0.72 -29.20 15.99
N TYR A 55 1.70 -28.42 15.52
CA TYR A 55 2.13 -28.43 14.11
C TYR A 55 3.38 -29.28 13.87
N GLY A 56 4.02 -29.77 14.93
CA GLY A 56 5.30 -30.45 14.88
C GLY A 56 6.48 -29.51 14.65
N ASP A 57 7.65 -30.11 14.45
CA ASP A 57 8.93 -29.43 14.23
C ASP A 57 9.15 -28.98 12.78
N VAL A 58 8.17 -29.19 11.90
CA VAL A 58 8.24 -28.93 10.46
C VAL A 58 7.00 -28.19 10.01
N ILE A 59 7.16 -26.89 9.74
CA ILE A 59 6.06 -26.03 9.31
C ILE A 59 6.19 -25.81 7.80
N PRO A 60 5.29 -26.37 6.97
CA PRO A 60 5.35 -26.18 5.53
C PRO A 60 5.06 -24.72 5.16
N VAL A 61 5.84 -24.18 4.23
CA VAL A 61 5.71 -22.81 3.71
C VAL A 61 5.78 -22.81 2.20
N SER A 62 4.86 -22.08 1.56
CA SER A 62 4.97 -21.74 0.14
C SER A 62 5.95 -20.57 -0.01
N MET A 63 7.09 -20.80 -0.63
CA MET A 63 8.14 -19.82 -0.79
C MET A 63 8.14 -19.23 -2.21
N THR A 64 8.23 -17.91 -2.32
CA THR A 64 8.49 -17.18 -3.56
C THR A 64 9.88 -16.56 -3.49
N ILE A 65 10.75 -16.84 -4.44
CA ILE A 65 12.06 -16.19 -4.58
C ILE A 65 11.97 -15.11 -5.68
N LEU A 66 12.45 -13.92 -5.35
CA LEU A 66 12.62 -12.78 -6.25
C LEU A 66 14.13 -12.49 -6.36
N GLY A 67 14.63 -12.28 -7.57
CA GLY A 67 16.04 -12.02 -7.81
C GLY A 67 16.96 -13.26 -7.73
N PRO A 68 18.30 -13.05 -7.62
CA PRO A 68 18.97 -11.74 -7.65
C PRO A 68 18.81 -11.00 -8.98
N ALA A 69 19.20 -9.72 -9.05
CA ALA A 69 19.23 -8.92 -10.27
C ALA A 69 17.89 -8.88 -11.04
N ALA A 70 16.79 -8.71 -10.31
CA ALA A 70 15.42 -8.70 -10.86
C ALA A 70 15.03 -9.95 -11.68
N ALA A 71 15.67 -11.11 -11.44
CA ALA A 71 15.30 -12.37 -12.08
C ALA A 71 13.83 -12.76 -11.84
N ALA A 72 13.25 -13.50 -12.80
CA ALA A 72 11.85 -13.89 -12.81
C ALA A 72 11.44 -14.65 -11.54
N LYS A 73 10.18 -14.51 -11.13
CA LYS A 73 9.66 -15.14 -9.91
C LYS A 73 9.82 -16.67 -9.93
N LEU A 74 10.39 -17.25 -8.87
CA LEU A 74 10.49 -18.70 -8.67
C LEU A 74 9.66 -19.13 -7.45
N VAL A 75 8.72 -20.07 -7.61
CA VAL A 75 7.83 -20.54 -6.53
C VAL A 75 8.16 -21.98 -6.17
N LEU A 76 8.33 -22.25 -4.87
CA LEU A 76 8.78 -23.53 -4.34
C LEU A 76 8.06 -23.87 -3.03
N SER A 77 7.96 -25.16 -2.69
CA SER A 77 7.54 -25.60 -1.36
C SER A 77 8.76 -25.81 -0.47
N ARG A 78 8.75 -25.24 0.74
CA ARG A 78 9.81 -25.36 1.75
C ARG A 78 9.22 -25.61 3.12
N ALA A 79 10.06 -25.76 4.13
CA ALA A 79 9.61 -25.83 5.50
C ALA A 79 10.48 -25.00 6.43
N VAL A 80 9.86 -24.38 7.43
CA VAL A 80 10.56 -23.81 8.58
C VAL A 80 10.65 -24.91 9.63
N THR A 81 11.87 -25.23 10.06
CA THR A 81 12.14 -26.38 10.92
C THR A 81 12.91 -26.00 12.18
N LYS A 82 12.58 -26.67 13.30
CA LYS A 82 13.35 -26.65 14.55
C LYS A 82 13.69 -28.08 14.89
N ARG A 83 14.98 -28.47 14.83
CA ARG A 83 15.39 -29.79 15.32
C ARG A 83 16.01 -29.62 16.70
N GLU A 84 15.88 -30.63 17.56
CA GLU A 84 16.42 -30.62 18.93
C GLU A 84 17.89 -30.21 19.00
N ALA A 85 18.70 -30.59 18.01
CA ALA A 85 20.12 -30.26 17.94
C ALA A 85 20.43 -28.80 17.53
N TYR A 86 19.44 -28.01 17.10
CA TYR A 86 19.64 -26.66 16.59
C TYR A 86 19.11 -25.59 17.55
N LYS A 87 19.98 -24.66 17.92
CA LYS A 87 19.61 -23.45 18.68
C LYS A 87 18.65 -22.53 17.91
N ASN A 88 18.69 -22.56 16.59
CA ASN A 88 17.96 -21.66 15.70
C ASN A 88 16.99 -22.42 14.80
N TRP A 89 15.93 -21.71 14.40
CA TRP A 89 15.04 -22.16 13.34
C TRP A 89 15.71 -22.03 11.98
N ARG A 90 15.30 -22.88 11.04
CA ARG A 90 15.91 -22.94 9.71
C ARG A 90 14.85 -23.01 8.63
N LEU A 91 14.99 -22.16 7.62
CA LEU A 91 14.30 -22.34 6.35
C LEU A 91 15.01 -23.45 5.58
N ASN A 92 14.35 -24.60 5.47
CA ASN A 92 14.93 -25.87 5.08
C ASN A 92 14.11 -26.51 3.94
N GLY A 93 14.63 -27.58 3.37
CA GLY A 93 14.01 -28.36 2.31
C GLY A 93 15.04 -28.95 1.35
N GLU A 94 14.60 -29.24 0.13
CA GLU A 94 15.50 -29.57 -0.96
C GLU A 94 16.31 -28.35 -1.41
N PHE A 95 17.42 -28.59 -2.11
CA PHE A 95 18.19 -27.51 -2.72
C PHE A 95 17.30 -26.64 -3.61
N VAL A 96 17.54 -25.34 -3.59
CA VAL A 96 17.04 -24.46 -4.65
C VAL A 96 17.96 -24.68 -5.86
N ARG A 97 17.39 -25.27 -6.90
CA ARG A 97 18.08 -25.45 -8.19
C ARG A 97 17.87 -24.22 -9.07
N ASP A 98 18.79 -24.02 -9.99
CA ASP A 98 18.57 -23.06 -11.07
C ASP A 98 17.31 -23.47 -11.87
N PRO A 99 16.42 -22.52 -12.20
CA PRO A 99 15.27 -22.80 -13.05
C PRO A 99 15.70 -23.26 -14.46
N GLU A 100 14.82 -23.99 -15.13
CA GLU A 100 15.01 -24.33 -16.54
C GLU A 100 15.14 -23.05 -17.38
N GLY A 101 16.20 -22.95 -18.18
CA GLY A 101 16.50 -21.77 -19.00
C GLY A 101 17.29 -20.66 -18.29
N GLU A 102 17.53 -20.77 -16.97
CA GLU A 102 18.30 -19.80 -16.18
C GLU A 102 19.52 -20.44 -15.46
N PRO A 103 20.43 -21.14 -16.17
CA PRO A 103 21.59 -21.76 -15.52
C PRO A 103 22.49 -20.69 -14.88
N GLY A 104 22.95 -20.94 -13.65
CA GLY A 104 23.78 -20.01 -12.90
C GLY A 104 23.04 -18.81 -12.31
N ARG A 105 21.69 -18.85 -12.25
CA ARG A 105 20.86 -17.76 -11.69
C ARG A 105 21.36 -17.23 -10.36
N PHE A 106 21.81 -18.12 -9.47
CA PHE A 106 22.24 -17.76 -8.12
C PHE A 106 23.75 -17.57 -7.98
N ASP A 107 24.52 -17.72 -9.06
CA ASP A 107 26.00 -17.71 -9.02
C ASP A 107 26.59 -16.34 -8.67
N SER A 108 25.82 -15.27 -8.84
CA SER A 108 26.23 -13.91 -8.48
C SER A 108 26.19 -13.64 -6.97
N LEU A 109 25.53 -14.50 -6.19
CA LEU A 109 25.42 -14.31 -4.74
C LEU A 109 26.72 -14.65 -4.03
N ALA A 110 27.06 -13.82 -3.05
CA ALA A 110 28.24 -13.96 -2.21
C ALA A 110 27.91 -13.76 -0.72
N ALA A 111 28.81 -14.22 0.16
CA ALA A 111 28.62 -14.02 1.59
C ALA A 111 28.70 -12.52 1.89
N GLY A 112 27.72 -12.00 2.63
CA GLY A 112 27.54 -10.57 2.84
C GLY A 112 26.37 -9.96 2.06
N ASP A 113 25.87 -10.65 1.02
CA ASP A 113 24.67 -10.24 0.30
C ASP A 113 23.43 -10.25 1.19
N ILE A 114 22.37 -9.56 0.75
CA ILE A 114 21.18 -9.35 1.56
C ILE A 114 20.01 -10.17 1.01
N ALA A 115 19.29 -10.79 1.93
CA ALA A 115 17.97 -11.35 1.71
C ALA A 115 16.92 -10.54 2.47
N VAL A 116 15.85 -10.13 1.81
CA VAL A 116 14.64 -9.60 2.47
C VAL A 116 13.61 -10.73 2.55
N LEU A 117 13.12 -11.01 3.75
CA LEU A 117 12.17 -12.05 4.06
C LEU A 117 10.84 -11.43 4.50
N ASP A 118 9.77 -11.64 3.73
CA ASP A 118 8.40 -11.23 4.09
C ASP A 118 7.56 -12.48 4.38
N PHE A 119 7.21 -12.68 5.65
CA PHE A 119 6.44 -13.84 6.09
C PHE A 119 4.95 -13.51 6.18
N SER A 120 4.09 -14.46 5.80
CA SER A 120 2.65 -14.37 6.04
C SER A 120 2.06 -15.67 6.57
N GLY A 121 0.88 -15.56 7.19
CA GLY A 121 0.21 -16.64 7.91
C GLY A 121 0.18 -16.34 9.40
N ASP A 122 -0.91 -16.70 10.07
CA ASP A 122 -1.12 -16.50 11.50
C ASP A 122 -1.91 -17.71 12.05
N PRO A 123 -1.54 -18.31 13.19
CA PRO A 123 -0.43 -17.95 14.10
C PRO A 123 0.96 -18.45 13.67
N VAL A 124 1.06 -19.18 12.55
CA VAL A 124 2.32 -19.76 12.04
C VAL A 124 2.57 -19.30 10.60
N PRO A 125 3.84 -19.25 10.13
CA PRO A 125 4.10 -18.88 8.74
C PRO A 125 3.55 -19.96 7.80
N THR A 126 2.84 -19.52 6.76
CA THR A 126 2.34 -20.39 5.69
C THR A 126 2.89 -19.99 4.33
N ARG A 127 3.35 -18.73 4.18
CA ARG A 127 4.06 -18.26 2.98
C ARG A 127 5.25 -17.38 3.34
N LEU A 128 6.25 -17.37 2.46
CA LEU A 128 7.45 -16.55 2.55
C LEU A 128 7.79 -15.98 1.17
N THR A 129 8.01 -14.67 1.09
CA THR A 129 8.69 -14.06 -0.06
C THR A 129 10.14 -13.78 0.33
N LEU A 130 11.09 -14.29 -0.46
CA LEU A 130 12.52 -14.13 -0.31
C LEU A 130 13.06 -13.31 -1.48
N LEU A 131 13.37 -12.03 -1.26
CA LEU A 131 14.06 -11.20 -2.23
C LEU A 131 15.57 -11.26 -1.98
N LEU A 132 16.34 -11.63 -3.00
CA LEU A 132 17.78 -11.72 -2.95
C LEU A 132 18.39 -10.51 -3.64
N LEU A 133 19.35 -9.86 -2.98
CA LEU A 133 20.06 -8.67 -3.46
C LEU A 133 21.55 -8.95 -3.50
N ALA A 134 22.11 -9.02 -4.71
CA ALA A 134 23.54 -9.23 -4.89
C ALA A 134 24.28 -7.88 -4.87
N ALA A 135 25.26 -7.71 -3.99
CA ALA A 135 26.00 -6.44 -3.87
C ALA A 135 26.71 -6.01 -5.18
N ASN A 136 27.08 -7.00 -6.01
CA ASN A 136 27.74 -6.78 -7.29
C ASN A 136 26.77 -6.59 -8.46
N SER A 137 25.46 -6.71 -8.25
CA SER A 137 24.44 -6.45 -9.27
C SER A 137 24.20 -4.95 -9.39
N PRO A 138 24.37 -4.33 -10.58
CA PRO A 138 24.05 -2.91 -10.76
C PRO A 138 22.60 -2.55 -10.44
N LEU A 139 21.67 -3.51 -10.60
CA LEU A 139 20.26 -3.32 -10.29
C LEU A 139 19.98 -3.35 -8.78
N ASP A 140 20.71 -4.19 -8.03
CA ASP A 140 20.45 -4.38 -6.60
C ASP A 140 21.34 -3.47 -5.74
N LYS A 141 22.48 -3.01 -6.25
CA LYS A 141 23.56 -2.38 -5.47
C LYS A 141 23.07 -1.23 -4.59
N ALA A 142 22.31 -0.29 -5.15
CA ALA A 142 21.86 0.88 -4.40
C ALA A 142 20.97 0.48 -3.20
N LEU A 143 20.04 -0.47 -3.42
CA LEU A 143 19.18 -0.99 -2.37
C LEU A 143 19.95 -1.86 -1.37
N HIS A 144 20.89 -2.67 -1.85
CA HIS A 144 21.79 -3.46 -1.00
C HIS A 144 22.55 -2.55 -0.04
N ASP A 145 23.25 -1.52 -0.54
CA ASP A 145 24.01 -0.57 0.26
C ASP A 145 23.11 0.14 1.31
N ALA A 146 21.88 0.50 0.93
CA ALA A 146 20.91 1.12 1.83
C ALA A 146 20.43 0.17 2.95
N LEU A 147 20.18 -1.10 2.63
CA LEU A 147 19.75 -2.11 3.61
C LEU A 147 20.89 -2.64 4.48
N ASP A 148 22.13 -2.58 3.99
CA ASP A 148 23.33 -3.02 4.70
C ASP A 148 23.48 -2.30 6.04
N ALA A 149 23.15 -1.00 6.05
CA ALA A 149 23.20 -0.13 7.22
C ALA A 149 22.32 -0.60 8.40
N PHE A 150 21.27 -1.37 8.13
CA PHE A 150 20.39 -1.89 9.17
C PHE A 150 20.96 -3.16 9.84
N VAL A 151 21.76 -3.97 9.12
CA VAL A 151 22.34 -5.20 9.67
C VAL A 151 23.72 -4.91 10.25
N SER A 152 23.73 -4.56 11.54
CA SER A 152 24.95 -4.45 12.35
C SER A 152 25.78 -5.74 12.20
N GLY A 153 26.97 -5.65 11.57
CA GLY A 153 27.80 -6.80 11.23
C GLY A 153 28.17 -7.70 12.42
N GLY A 154 28.84 -8.82 12.14
CA GLY A 154 29.27 -9.79 13.14
C GLY A 154 28.26 -10.91 13.35
N ARG A 155 27.90 -11.23 14.61
CA ARG A 155 27.04 -12.39 14.94
C ARG A 155 25.56 -12.16 14.65
N ARG A 156 25.12 -10.91 14.56
CA ARG A 156 23.73 -10.55 14.23
C ARG A 156 23.62 -10.42 12.73
N THR A 157 23.08 -11.45 12.09
CA THR A 157 22.95 -11.49 10.63
C THR A 157 21.54 -11.20 10.17
N MET A 158 20.60 -10.93 11.07
CA MET A 158 19.19 -10.70 10.75
C MET A 158 18.61 -9.63 11.67
N VAL A 159 17.75 -8.78 11.14
CA VAL A 159 17.01 -7.76 11.90
C VAL A 159 15.61 -7.59 11.31
N GLU A 160 14.65 -7.30 12.18
CA GLU A 160 13.29 -6.91 11.78
C GLU A 160 13.30 -5.52 11.16
N ILE A 161 12.46 -5.31 10.14
CA ILE A 161 12.29 -4.01 9.50
C ILE A 161 10.80 -3.76 9.24
N SER A 162 10.34 -2.51 9.37
CA SER A 162 8.98 -2.16 8.97
C SER A 162 8.87 -2.00 7.46
N ARG A 163 7.65 -2.12 6.94
CA ARG A 163 7.37 -1.96 5.50
C ARG A 163 7.70 -0.54 5.00
N ASP A 164 7.47 0.48 5.84
CA ASP A 164 7.85 1.87 5.56
C ASP A 164 9.36 2.09 5.58
N ALA A 165 10.08 1.51 6.55
CA ALA A 165 11.54 1.60 6.59
C ALA A 165 12.18 0.95 5.36
N LEU A 166 11.59 -0.16 4.89
CA LEU A 166 11.99 -0.82 3.65
C LEU A 166 11.71 0.05 2.42
N ALA A 167 10.54 0.72 2.37
CA ALA A 167 10.21 1.66 1.29
C ALA A 167 11.16 2.85 1.25
N ASN A 168 11.49 3.42 2.41
CA ASN A 168 12.45 4.51 2.52
C ASN A 168 13.85 4.10 2.04
N ALA A 169 14.31 2.91 2.41
CA ALA A 169 15.57 2.36 1.90
C ALA A 169 15.54 2.12 0.38
N ALA A 170 14.36 1.81 -0.17
CA ALA A 170 14.14 1.60 -1.60
C ALA A 170 13.88 2.89 -2.40
N GLY A 171 13.88 4.08 -1.79
CA GLY A 171 13.42 5.33 -2.42
C GLY A 171 14.12 5.74 -3.72
N THR A 172 15.33 5.25 -3.98
CA THR A 172 16.08 5.49 -5.25
C THR A 172 16.03 4.32 -6.22
N THR A 173 15.36 3.23 -5.84
CA THR A 173 15.25 2.00 -6.63
C THR A 173 14.18 2.17 -7.72
N SER A 174 14.41 1.61 -8.90
CA SER A 174 13.42 1.61 -9.99
C SER A 174 12.04 1.14 -9.51
N SER A 175 10.97 1.81 -9.95
CA SER A 175 9.57 1.44 -9.64
C SER A 175 9.17 0.04 -10.14
N THR A 176 9.97 -0.56 -11.03
CA THR A 176 9.78 -1.93 -11.53
C THR A 176 10.57 -2.98 -10.74
N HIS A 177 11.40 -2.57 -9.78
CA HIS A 177 12.22 -3.48 -8.99
C HIS A 177 11.35 -4.37 -8.08
N PRO A 178 11.66 -5.67 -7.90
CA PRO A 178 10.81 -6.58 -7.12
C PRO A 178 10.65 -6.22 -5.63
N ILE A 179 11.45 -5.30 -5.10
CA ILE A 179 11.31 -4.79 -3.71
C ILE A 179 9.91 -4.23 -3.44
N TRP A 180 9.25 -3.63 -4.43
CA TRP A 180 7.92 -3.04 -4.30
C TRP A 180 6.79 -4.08 -4.16
N GLN A 181 7.11 -5.37 -4.24
CA GLN A 181 6.20 -6.44 -3.79
C GLN A 181 6.15 -6.57 -2.26
N ILE A 182 7.19 -6.11 -1.57
CA ILE A 182 7.36 -6.23 -0.12
C ILE A 182 7.27 -4.85 0.54
N ALA A 183 7.95 -3.84 0.01
CA ALA A 183 7.92 -2.48 0.56
C ALA A 183 6.54 -1.82 0.43
N ALA A 184 6.30 -0.80 1.24
CA ALA A 184 5.14 0.06 1.07
C ALA A 184 5.33 0.84 -0.24
N ASP A 185 4.30 0.89 -1.07
CA ASP A 185 4.34 1.61 -2.33
C ASP A 185 3.11 2.52 -2.37
N ARG A 186 3.26 3.71 -1.76
CA ARG A 186 2.20 4.71 -1.65
C ARG A 186 1.65 5.11 -3.02
N GLU A 187 2.53 5.16 -4.02
CA GLU A 187 2.16 5.45 -5.41
C GLU A 187 1.28 4.33 -5.98
N TYR A 188 1.66 3.06 -5.78
CA TYR A 188 0.84 1.93 -6.18
C TYR A 188 -0.50 1.91 -5.44
N GLU A 189 -0.52 2.16 -4.13
CA GLU A 189 -1.76 2.22 -3.34
C GLU A 189 -2.69 3.34 -3.81
N ALA A 190 -2.14 4.53 -4.06
CA ALA A 190 -2.89 5.64 -4.66
C ALA A 190 -3.40 5.28 -6.06
N ALA A 191 -2.59 4.61 -6.88
CA ALA A 191 -2.99 4.17 -8.21
C ALA A 191 -4.09 3.09 -8.17
N VAL A 192 -4.06 2.18 -7.19
CA VAL A 192 -5.12 1.18 -6.97
C VAL A 192 -6.43 1.86 -6.58
N GLU A 193 -6.39 2.85 -5.69
CA GLU A 193 -7.58 3.62 -5.31
C GLU A 193 -8.12 4.42 -6.50
N ASP A 194 -7.28 5.19 -7.20
CA ASP A 194 -7.66 5.97 -8.38
C ASP A 194 -8.28 5.06 -9.46
N ALA A 195 -7.66 3.93 -9.78
CA ALA A 195 -8.21 2.96 -10.72
C ALA A 195 -9.54 2.35 -10.26
N ALA A 196 -9.72 2.11 -8.95
CA ALA A 196 -10.97 1.61 -8.39
C ALA A 196 -12.12 2.62 -8.53
N LEU A 197 -11.80 3.91 -8.59
CA LEU A 197 -12.72 5.02 -8.83
C LEU A 197 -12.86 5.38 -10.32
N GLY A 198 -12.24 4.60 -11.22
CA GLY A 198 -12.31 4.81 -12.68
C GLY A 198 -11.26 5.78 -13.24
N GLY A 199 -10.26 6.14 -12.45
CA GLY A 199 -9.16 7.00 -12.84
C GLY A 199 -8.21 6.35 -13.85
N ILE A 200 -7.92 7.09 -14.94
CA ILE A 200 -7.09 6.62 -16.06
C ILE A 200 -5.61 6.57 -15.66
N GLU A 201 -5.14 7.51 -14.83
CA GLU A 201 -3.74 7.56 -14.43
C GLU A 201 -3.38 6.43 -13.49
N GLY A 202 -4.24 6.12 -12.52
CA GLY A 202 -4.12 4.93 -11.69
C GLY A 202 -4.04 3.68 -12.54
N ALA A 203 -4.98 3.50 -13.49
CA ALA A 203 -4.94 2.35 -14.41
C ALA A 203 -3.65 2.27 -15.24
N SER A 204 -3.13 3.41 -15.71
CA SER A 204 -1.86 3.50 -16.44
C SER A 204 -0.66 3.12 -15.55
N THR A 205 -0.57 3.70 -14.35
CA THR A 205 0.48 3.41 -13.37
C THR A 205 0.49 1.94 -12.98
N LEU A 206 -0.69 1.35 -12.72
CA LEU A 206 -0.81 -0.08 -12.42
C LEU A 206 -0.39 -0.96 -13.60
N THR A 207 -0.62 -0.52 -14.84
CA THR A 207 -0.17 -1.23 -16.04
C THR A 207 1.35 -1.23 -16.15
N ILE A 208 2.00 -0.10 -15.87
CA ILE A 208 3.46 0.01 -15.84
C ILE A 208 4.05 -0.85 -14.71
N LYS A 209 3.47 -0.78 -13.51
CA LYS A 209 3.92 -1.53 -12.32
C LYS A 209 3.53 -3.01 -12.33
N LYS A 210 2.73 -3.47 -13.30
CA LYS A 210 2.19 -4.85 -13.38
C LYS A 210 3.26 -5.92 -13.33
N ALA A 211 4.43 -5.67 -13.92
CA ALA A 211 5.55 -6.61 -13.93
C ALA A 211 6.08 -6.88 -12.51
N ALA A 212 6.12 -5.84 -11.67
CA ALA A 212 6.53 -5.98 -10.28
C ALA A 212 5.37 -6.51 -9.41
N ARG A 213 4.16 -5.97 -9.54
CA ARG A 213 3.04 -6.28 -8.64
C ARG A 213 1.70 -6.35 -9.41
N PRO A 214 1.28 -7.53 -9.87
CA PRO A 214 0.00 -7.64 -10.58
C PRO A 214 -1.17 -7.33 -9.64
N VAL A 215 -2.09 -6.49 -10.12
CA VAL A 215 -3.36 -6.21 -9.43
C VAL A 215 -4.34 -7.33 -9.73
N SER A 216 -4.82 -8.01 -8.70
CA SER A 216 -5.87 -9.03 -8.87
C SER A 216 -7.26 -8.39 -8.89
N ALA A 217 -8.25 -9.08 -9.47
CA ALA A 217 -9.65 -8.64 -9.40
C ALA A 217 -10.13 -8.49 -7.95
N ALA A 218 -9.70 -9.38 -7.04
CA ALA A 218 -10.02 -9.28 -5.63
C ALA A 218 -9.38 -8.04 -4.97
N THR A 219 -8.15 -7.68 -5.37
CA THR A 219 -7.48 -6.45 -4.91
C THR A 219 -8.26 -5.21 -5.33
N LEU A 220 -8.66 -5.13 -6.61
CA LEU A 220 -9.43 -3.99 -7.11
C LEU A 220 -10.82 -3.91 -6.47
N ALA A 221 -11.50 -5.05 -6.27
CA ALA A 221 -12.78 -5.11 -5.58
C ALA A 221 -12.67 -4.65 -4.11
N ALA A 222 -11.63 -5.08 -3.40
CA ALA A 222 -11.37 -4.63 -2.04
C ALA A 222 -11.05 -3.12 -1.98
N ALA A 223 -10.27 -2.62 -2.94
CA ALA A 223 -9.98 -1.19 -3.05
C ALA A 223 -11.24 -0.37 -3.31
N LYS A 224 -12.11 -0.83 -4.21
CA LYS A 224 -13.41 -0.20 -4.48
C LYS A 224 -14.29 -0.17 -3.22
N ALA A 225 -14.42 -1.29 -2.53
CA ALA A 225 -15.19 -1.37 -1.28
C ALA A 225 -14.61 -0.43 -0.19
N SER A 226 -13.28 -0.32 -0.12
CA SER A 226 -12.63 0.63 0.78
C SER A 226 -12.89 2.07 0.39
N ALA A 227 -12.84 2.41 -0.90
CA ALA A 227 -13.13 3.76 -1.39
C ALA A 227 -14.59 4.16 -1.12
N GLU A 228 -15.55 3.24 -1.31
CA GLU A 228 -16.96 3.45 -0.96
C GLU A 228 -17.16 3.63 0.55
N LYS A 229 -16.42 2.89 1.39
CA LYS A 229 -16.43 3.11 2.84
C LYS A 229 -15.85 4.48 3.19
N ASN A 230 -14.71 4.85 2.61
CA ASN A 230 -14.05 6.13 2.85
C ASN A 230 -14.93 7.31 2.40
N GLY A 231 -15.66 7.17 1.28
CA GLY A 231 -16.66 8.13 0.82
C GLY A 231 -17.69 8.40 1.90
N ARG A 232 -18.40 7.35 2.35
CA ARG A 232 -19.42 7.44 3.41
C ARG A 232 -18.89 7.99 4.73
N ASP A 233 -17.70 7.54 5.14
CA ASP A 233 -17.07 8.02 6.38
C ASP A 233 -16.74 9.50 6.29
N GLY A 234 -16.22 9.97 5.15
CA GLY A 234 -15.91 11.38 4.97
C GLY A 234 -17.15 12.26 4.82
N GLU A 235 -18.23 11.77 4.19
CA GLU A 235 -19.53 12.47 4.23
C GLU A 235 -20.05 12.61 5.67
N ALA A 236 -19.96 11.55 6.48
CA ALA A 236 -20.35 11.61 7.89
C ALA A 236 -19.52 12.63 8.70
N LEU A 237 -18.21 12.71 8.44
CA LEU A 237 -17.33 13.70 9.05
C LEU A 237 -17.65 15.13 8.57
N ALA A 238 -17.92 15.32 7.28
CA ALA A 238 -18.39 16.59 6.74
C ALA A 238 -19.70 17.04 7.39
N TRP A 239 -20.64 16.10 7.61
CA TRP A 239 -21.89 16.36 8.32
C TRP A 239 -21.65 16.82 9.76
N ILE A 240 -20.77 16.14 10.52
CA ILE A 240 -20.39 16.55 11.88
C ILE A 240 -19.88 18.00 11.88
N GLN A 241 -19.02 18.36 10.92
CA GLN A 241 -18.51 19.71 10.81
C GLN A 241 -19.60 20.72 10.45
N LEU A 242 -20.52 20.38 9.55
CA LEU A 242 -21.68 21.23 9.23
C LEU A 242 -22.57 21.46 10.46
N GLN A 243 -22.84 20.43 11.26
CA GLN A 243 -23.61 20.58 12.49
C GLN A 243 -22.93 21.49 13.51
N LYS A 244 -21.59 21.43 13.61
CA LYS A 244 -20.82 22.38 14.43
C LYS A 244 -21.00 23.83 13.95
N LEU A 245 -20.93 24.06 12.63
CA LEU A 245 -21.14 25.38 12.03
C LEU A 245 -22.60 25.91 12.16
N VAL A 246 -23.59 25.02 12.28
CA VAL A 246 -24.96 25.43 12.60
C VAL A 246 -25.05 25.81 14.07
N ALA A 247 -24.49 25.00 14.97
CA ALA A 247 -24.55 25.21 16.41
C ALA A 247 -23.82 26.49 16.87
N ASP A 248 -22.73 26.86 16.18
CA ASP A 248 -21.99 28.10 16.46
C ASP A 248 -22.58 29.35 15.77
N GLY A 249 -23.61 29.17 14.94
CA GLY A 249 -24.28 30.25 14.20
C GLY A 249 -23.51 30.77 12.97
N SER A 250 -22.46 30.07 12.52
CA SER A 250 -21.72 30.44 11.30
C SER A 250 -22.53 30.20 10.02
N ILE A 251 -23.44 29.22 10.04
CA ILE A 251 -24.43 28.99 8.99
C ILE A 251 -25.83 28.87 9.62
N ALA A 252 -26.86 29.21 8.85
CA ALA A 252 -28.23 29.16 9.35
C ALA A 252 -28.78 27.73 9.43
N ALA A 253 -28.48 26.90 8.42
CA ALA A 253 -28.96 25.53 8.35
C ALA A 253 -28.10 24.68 7.40
N ALA A 254 -28.14 23.36 7.58
CA ALA A 254 -27.57 22.37 6.68
C ALA A 254 -28.49 21.16 6.55
N GLU A 255 -28.62 20.60 5.35
CA GLU A 255 -29.36 19.39 5.03
C GLU A 255 -28.45 18.40 4.30
N TRP A 256 -28.55 17.11 4.63
CA TRP A 256 -27.83 16.02 3.95
C TRP A 256 -28.67 15.45 2.80
N SER A 257 -28.59 16.11 1.64
CA SER A 257 -29.36 15.82 0.43
C SER A 257 -29.10 14.43 -0.15
N ALA A 258 -27.84 13.96 -0.17
CA ALA A 258 -27.51 12.65 -0.73
C ALA A 258 -28.18 11.47 0.02
N ARG A 259 -28.53 11.64 1.30
CA ARG A 259 -29.27 10.62 2.07
C ARG A 259 -30.72 10.46 1.61
N THR A 260 -31.35 11.54 1.13
CA THR A 260 -32.76 11.54 0.72
C THR A 260 -32.91 11.35 -0.79
N ASN A 261 -31.93 11.78 -1.57
CA ASN A 261 -31.93 11.68 -3.02
C ASN A 261 -30.58 11.17 -3.54
N ALA A 262 -30.53 9.88 -3.89
CA ALA A 262 -29.33 9.22 -4.41
C ALA A 262 -28.84 9.74 -5.77
N VAL A 263 -29.63 10.55 -6.48
CA VAL A 263 -29.23 11.20 -7.74
C VAL A 263 -28.96 12.69 -7.58
N ALA A 264 -28.86 13.19 -6.34
CA ALA A 264 -28.46 14.57 -6.09
C ALA A 264 -27.03 14.81 -6.60
N PRO A 265 -26.76 15.91 -7.31
CA PRO A 265 -25.43 16.21 -7.83
C PRO A 265 -24.54 16.90 -6.78
N PHE A 266 -24.84 16.75 -5.49
CA PHE A 266 -24.11 17.28 -4.32
C PHE A 266 -24.59 16.56 -3.05
N ASP A 267 -23.77 16.56 -2.00
CA ASP A 267 -24.06 15.83 -0.77
C ASP A 267 -24.91 16.63 0.21
N PHE A 268 -24.64 17.94 0.34
CA PHE A 268 -25.28 18.80 1.32
C PHE A 268 -25.80 20.10 0.71
N LEU A 269 -26.93 20.55 1.25
CA LEU A 269 -27.50 21.87 1.00
C LEU A 269 -27.25 22.74 2.24
N VAL A 270 -26.50 23.83 2.08
CA VAL A 270 -26.18 24.75 3.18
C VAL A 270 -26.88 26.09 2.96
N THR A 271 -27.51 26.61 4.00
CA THR A 271 -28.06 27.97 4.01
C THR A 271 -27.18 28.85 4.88
N GLU A 272 -26.54 29.85 4.28
CA GLU A 272 -25.76 30.86 5.02
C GLU A 272 -26.67 31.78 5.85
N VAL A 273 -26.13 32.48 6.83
CA VAL A 273 -26.89 33.42 7.70
C VAL A 273 -27.61 34.50 6.88
N GLY A 274 -27.07 34.88 5.72
CA GLY A 274 -27.68 35.82 4.78
C GLY A 274 -28.81 35.24 3.91
N GLY A 275 -29.14 33.95 4.05
CA GLY A 275 -30.14 33.25 3.24
C GLY A 275 -29.62 32.73 1.90
N ASN A 276 -28.34 32.92 1.59
CA ASN A 276 -27.74 32.33 0.40
C ASN A 276 -27.67 30.81 0.52
N VAL A 277 -27.95 30.13 -0.58
CA VAL A 277 -27.83 28.68 -0.67
C VAL A 277 -26.48 28.31 -1.28
N VAL A 278 -25.83 27.33 -0.67
CA VAL A 278 -24.55 26.76 -1.11
C VAL A 278 -24.73 25.25 -1.26
N HIS A 279 -24.32 24.71 -2.41
CA HIS A 279 -24.18 23.27 -2.59
C HIS A 279 -22.79 22.85 -2.12
N VAL A 280 -22.73 21.78 -1.32
CA VAL A 280 -21.48 21.23 -0.81
C VAL A 280 -21.39 19.77 -1.19
N ASP A 281 -20.20 19.38 -1.67
CA ASP A 281 -19.90 18.02 -2.06
C ASP A 281 -18.61 17.57 -1.37
N ALA A 282 -18.70 16.47 -0.64
CA ALA A 282 -17.63 15.92 0.18
C ALA A 282 -16.83 14.89 -0.63
N LYS A 283 -15.56 15.20 -0.87
CA LYS A 283 -14.63 14.33 -1.58
C LYS A 283 -13.62 13.75 -0.62
N SER A 284 -13.74 12.46 -0.36
CA SER A 284 -12.97 11.76 0.68
C SER A 284 -11.77 11.02 0.12
N THR A 285 -10.70 10.91 0.91
CA THR A 285 -9.55 10.04 0.64
C THR A 285 -8.99 9.48 1.95
N ALA A 286 -8.59 8.22 1.96
CA ALA A 286 -7.87 7.67 3.12
C ALA A 286 -6.44 8.22 3.26
N GLY A 287 -5.85 8.68 2.15
CA GLY A 287 -4.46 9.10 2.13
C GLY A 287 -4.25 10.60 2.22
N GLU A 288 -3.17 11.03 1.58
CA GLU A 288 -2.73 12.42 1.51
C GLU A 288 -3.72 13.28 0.71
N PHE A 289 -3.70 14.59 0.99
CA PHE A 289 -4.62 15.57 0.41
C PHE A 289 -4.50 15.63 -1.13
N GLU A 290 -3.28 15.47 -1.62
CA GLU A 290 -2.83 15.57 -3.01
C GLU A 290 -3.37 14.46 -3.91
N ARG A 291 -4.04 13.43 -3.37
CA ARG A 291 -4.73 12.45 -4.20
C ARG A 291 -5.73 13.15 -5.11
N ARG A 292 -5.96 12.58 -6.30
CA ARG A 292 -6.90 13.16 -7.27
C ARG A 292 -8.32 13.22 -6.72
N ILE A 293 -9.07 14.14 -7.30
CA ILE A 293 -10.48 14.33 -7.01
C ILE A 293 -11.26 13.92 -8.25
N HIS A 294 -12.16 12.95 -8.09
CA HIS A 294 -13.07 12.53 -9.14
C HIS A 294 -14.36 13.35 -9.01
N ILE A 295 -14.73 14.06 -10.06
CA ILE A 295 -15.93 14.90 -10.12
C ILE A 295 -16.84 14.34 -11.22
N SER A 296 -18.09 14.03 -10.88
CA SER A 296 -19.05 13.53 -11.87
C SER A 296 -19.48 14.65 -12.83
N PHE A 297 -19.95 14.28 -14.03
CA PHE A 297 -20.45 15.26 -14.98
C PHE A 297 -21.70 16.02 -14.46
N ALA A 298 -22.50 15.34 -13.63
CA ALA A 298 -23.66 15.94 -12.97
C ALA A 298 -23.24 17.03 -11.96
N GLU A 299 -22.22 16.77 -11.15
CA GLU A 299 -21.62 17.74 -10.23
C GLU A 299 -21.03 18.93 -11.00
N LEU A 300 -20.28 18.70 -12.09
CA LEU A 300 -19.75 19.78 -12.92
C LEU A 300 -20.85 20.68 -13.47
N THR A 301 -21.94 20.09 -13.97
CA THR A 301 -23.09 20.84 -14.51
C THR A 301 -23.79 21.66 -13.43
N ALA A 302 -23.98 21.07 -12.24
CA ALA A 302 -24.57 21.74 -11.08
C ALA A 302 -23.68 22.91 -10.63
N ALA A 303 -22.37 22.70 -10.56
CA ALA A 303 -21.40 23.71 -10.17
C ALA A 303 -21.28 24.85 -11.19
N SER A 304 -21.42 24.59 -12.49
CA SER A 304 -21.19 25.61 -13.53
C SER A 304 -22.32 26.63 -13.65
N SER A 305 -23.54 26.27 -13.25
CA SER A 305 -24.76 27.04 -13.56
C SER A 305 -25.71 27.25 -12.38
N GLY A 306 -25.46 26.60 -11.25
CA GLY A 306 -26.30 26.65 -10.06
C GLY A 306 -25.87 27.70 -9.02
N PRO A 307 -26.39 27.55 -7.78
CA PRO A 307 -25.85 28.24 -6.61
C PRO A 307 -24.35 28.00 -6.44
N ARG A 308 -23.71 28.79 -5.57
CA ARG A 308 -22.30 28.58 -5.19
C ARG A 308 -22.09 27.11 -4.83
N TYR A 309 -21.04 26.52 -5.38
CA TYR A 309 -20.72 25.12 -5.22
C TYR A 309 -19.33 24.99 -4.60
N ASP A 310 -19.25 24.37 -3.43
CA ASP A 310 -18.02 24.17 -2.68
C ASP A 310 -17.65 22.68 -2.67
N ILE A 311 -16.35 22.37 -2.82
CA ILE A 311 -15.82 21.02 -2.58
C ILE A 311 -15.19 20.99 -1.19
N TRP A 312 -15.60 19.99 -0.40
CA TRP A 312 -15.07 19.70 0.91
C TRP A 312 -14.17 18.47 0.81
N ARG A 313 -12.85 18.67 0.83
CA ARG A 313 -11.88 17.59 0.75
C ARG A 313 -11.59 17.05 2.15
N VAL A 314 -12.13 15.87 2.44
CA VAL A 314 -11.86 15.14 3.70
C VAL A 314 -10.72 14.16 3.45
N HIS A 315 -9.61 14.31 4.19
CA HIS A 315 -8.40 13.52 3.97
C HIS A 315 -7.73 13.09 5.27
N GLY A 316 -6.88 12.06 5.17
CA GLY A 316 -6.26 11.44 6.34
C GLY A 316 -7.30 10.90 7.31
N ILE A 317 -8.31 10.20 6.80
CA ILE A 317 -9.37 9.61 7.61
C ILE A 317 -8.81 8.43 8.41
N ASP A 318 -8.96 8.49 9.73
CA ASP A 318 -8.60 7.42 10.65
C ASP A 318 -9.69 7.20 11.71
N ASP A 319 -9.33 6.47 12.78
CA ASP A 319 -10.23 6.15 13.89
C ASP A 319 -10.49 7.36 14.80
N ASP A 320 -9.61 8.36 14.81
CA ASP A 320 -9.72 9.55 15.65
C ASP A 320 -10.46 10.69 14.91
N GLY A 321 -10.40 10.73 13.59
CA GLY A 321 -10.96 11.84 12.82
C GLY A 321 -10.51 11.93 11.37
N ALA A 322 -10.45 13.18 10.90
CA ALA A 322 -9.87 13.55 9.61
C ALA A 322 -9.47 15.03 9.59
N LYS A 323 -8.86 15.44 8.47
CA LYS A 323 -8.65 16.85 8.12
C LYS A 323 -9.57 17.24 6.98
N LEU A 324 -10.05 18.48 7.00
CA LEU A 324 -10.90 19.08 5.98
C LEU A 324 -10.25 20.32 5.40
N ARG A 325 -10.22 20.41 4.06
CA ARG A 325 -10.02 21.67 3.32
C ARG A 325 -11.21 21.98 2.45
N ILE A 326 -11.49 23.26 2.25
CA ILE A 326 -12.64 23.71 1.46
C ILE A 326 -12.12 24.48 0.25
N ALA A 327 -12.52 24.04 -0.94
CA ALA A 327 -12.43 24.82 -2.17
C ALA A 327 -13.78 25.51 -2.39
N ARG A 328 -13.79 26.83 -2.27
CA ARG A 328 -15.03 27.62 -2.39
C ARG A 328 -15.27 28.01 -3.83
N ASP A 329 -16.54 28.00 -4.22
CA ASP A 329 -17.02 28.48 -5.52
C ASP A 329 -16.21 27.92 -6.71
N ILE A 330 -16.39 26.62 -6.97
CA ILE A 330 -15.67 25.93 -8.06
C ILE A 330 -16.25 26.23 -9.45
N ALA A 331 -17.29 27.08 -9.55
CA ALA A 331 -18.01 27.35 -10.79
C ALA A 331 -17.08 27.75 -11.96
N PRO A 332 -16.05 28.61 -11.78
CA PRO A 332 -15.14 28.97 -12.87
C PRO A 332 -14.39 27.78 -13.46
N LEU A 333 -13.94 26.84 -12.60
CA LEU A 333 -13.25 25.64 -13.04
C LEU A 333 -14.23 24.71 -13.78
N ALA A 334 -15.44 24.52 -13.24
CA ALA A 334 -16.46 23.69 -13.86
C ALA A 334 -16.84 24.21 -15.26
N GLN A 335 -17.03 25.52 -15.41
CA GLN A 335 -17.31 26.16 -16.70
C GLN A 335 -16.15 25.98 -17.69
N ALA A 336 -14.90 26.14 -17.23
CA ALA A 336 -13.72 25.96 -18.07
C ALA A 336 -13.60 24.52 -18.59
N ILE A 337 -13.84 23.53 -17.72
CA ILE A 337 -13.86 22.11 -18.09
C ILE A 337 -14.96 21.86 -19.12
N LEU A 338 -16.22 22.22 -18.82
CA LEU A 338 -17.36 21.96 -19.69
C LEU A 338 -17.22 22.63 -21.07
N THR A 339 -16.70 23.84 -21.12
CA THR A 339 -16.47 24.56 -22.39
C THR A 339 -15.32 23.96 -23.19
N GLY A 340 -14.33 23.36 -22.52
CA GLY A 340 -13.18 22.72 -23.15
C GLY A 340 -13.47 21.33 -23.74
N LEU A 341 -14.64 20.75 -23.47
CA LEU A 341 -15.02 19.42 -23.96
C LEU A 341 -15.57 19.50 -25.39
N ASP A 342 -14.72 19.25 -26.38
CA ASP A 342 -15.14 19.01 -27.77
C ASP A 342 -15.30 17.50 -28.01
N LEU A 343 -16.49 16.98 -27.74
CA LEU A 343 -16.79 15.55 -27.84
C LEU A 343 -17.55 15.22 -29.13
N PRO A 344 -17.21 14.12 -29.84
CA PRO A 344 -17.97 13.68 -31.00
C PRO A 344 -19.44 13.38 -30.67
N VAL A 345 -20.32 13.50 -31.68
CA VAL A 345 -21.73 13.15 -31.54
C VAL A 345 -21.87 11.70 -31.06
N GLY A 346 -22.66 11.49 -30.00
CA GLY A 346 -22.89 10.19 -29.39
C GLY A 346 -21.86 9.78 -28.34
N VAL A 347 -20.87 10.63 -28.05
CA VAL A 347 -19.91 10.44 -26.95
C VAL A 347 -20.33 11.31 -25.77
N ALA A 348 -20.37 10.70 -24.58
CA ALA A 348 -20.57 11.38 -23.31
C ALA A 348 -19.43 11.04 -22.35
N ILE A 349 -19.22 11.89 -21.36
CA ILE A 349 -18.31 11.63 -20.25
C ILE A 349 -19.12 11.46 -18.97
N ASP A 350 -18.72 10.52 -18.13
CA ASP A 350 -19.37 10.28 -16.83
C ASP A 350 -18.78 11.18 -15.73
N GLY A 351 -17.51 11.56 -15.87
CA GLY A 351 -16.80 12.41 -14.92
C GLY A 351 -15.38 12.73 -15.36
N VAL A 352 -14.69 13.50 -14.52
CA VAL A 352 -13.30 13.90 -14.70
C VAL A 352 -12.51 13.63 -13.43
N SER A 353 -11.20 13.48 -13.57
CA SER A 353 -10.27 13.42 -12.43
C SER A 353 -9.38 14.65 -12.49
N ILE A 354 -9.35 15.44 -11.43
CA ILE A 354 -8.56 16.67 -11.36
C ILE A 354 -7.48 16.56 -10.28
N ASP A 355 -6.37 17.26 -10.52
CA ASP A 355 -5.34 17.49 -9.52
C ASP A 355 -5.84 18.55 -8.52
N PRO A 356 -5.73 18.35 -7.19
CA PRO A 356 -6.16 19.33 -6.21
C PRO A 356 -5.55 20.72 -6.40
N THR A 357 -4.34 20.83 -6.98
CA THR A 357 -3.68 22.12 -7.25
C THR A 357 -4.43 23.01 -8.26
N THR A 358 -5.40 22.47 -8.99
CA THR A 358 -6.28 23.25 -9.89
C THR A 358 -7.34 24.08 -9.15
N LEU A 359 -7.52 23.83 -7.85
CA LEU A 359 -8.47 24.52 -6.98
C LEU A 359 -7.74 25.41 -5.97
N THR A 360 -8.40 26.47 -5.51
CA THR A 360 -7.91 27.29 -4.40
C THR A 360 -8.50 26.77 -3.09
N TRP A 361 -7.64 26.30 -2.19
CA TRP A 361 -8.04 25.67 -0.93
C TRP A 361 -7.87 26.60 0.27
N GLY A 362 -8.79 26.48 1.22
CA GLY A 362 -8.62 27.01 2.57
C GLY A 362 -7.58 26.24 3.39
N VAL A 363 -7.44 26.64 4.66
CA VAL A 363 -6.58 25.98 5.64
C VAL A 363 -7.19 24.67 6.14
N ASP A 364 -6.35 23.80 6.71
CA ASP A 364 -6.80 22.57 7.37
C ASP A 364 -7.68 22.86 8.58
N VAL A 365 -8.83 22.19 8.64
CA VAL A 365 -9.72 22.10 9.80
C VAL A 365 -9.69 20.65 10.29
N VAL A 366 -9.40 20.43 11.56
CA VAL A 366 -9.42 19.09 12.16
C VAL A 366 -10.86 18.75 12.55
N ILE A 367 -11.33 17.57 12.14
CA ILE A 367 -12.64 17.02 12.51
C ILE A 367 -12.39 15.78 13.36
N GLU A 368 -12.77 15.85 14.63
CA GLU A 368 -12.73 14.72 15.55
C GLU A 368 -13.99 13.87 15.41
N ARG A 369 -13.84 12.54 15.42
CA ARG A 369 -14.97 11.62 15.58
C ARG A 369 -15.49 11.72 17.03
N PRO A 370 -16.81 11.76 17.23
CA PRO A 370 -17.37 11.69 18.58
C PRO A 370 -17.11 10.31 19.19
N ASP A 371 -16.85 10.27 20.51
CA ASP A 371 -16.59 9.03 21.27
C ASP A 371 -17.76 8.04 21.23
N GLU A 372 -18.98 8.52 20.96
CA GLU A 372 -20.18 7.72 20.75
C GLU A 372 -20.79 8.00 19.37
N PRO A 373 -21.30 6.97 18.67
CA PRO A 373 -21.98 7.17 17.38
C PRO A 373 -23.20 8.06 17.58
N VAL A 374 -23.24 9.18 16.87
CA VAL A 374 -24.43 10.03 16.78
C VAL A 374 -25.46 9.27 15.94
N GLU A 375 -26.53 8.79 16.57
CA GLU A 375 -27.65 8.09 15.92
C GLU A 375 -28.35 8.92 14.84
#